data_AF-A0A1H3NV27-F1
#
_entry.id   AF-A0A1H3NV27-F1
#
_cell.length_a   1.000
_cell.length_b   1.000
_cell.length_c   1.000
_cell.angle_alpha   90.00
_cell.angle_beta   90.00
_cell.angle_gamma   90.00
#
_symmetry.space_group_name_H-M   'P 1'
#
loop_
_entity.id
_entity.type
_entity.pdbx_description
1 polymer ?
#
loop_
_entity_poly.entity_id
_entity_poly.type
_entity_poly.pdbx_seq_one_letter_code
_entity_poly.pdbx_strand_id
1 'polypeptide(L)'
;MDTLIAQLPVLIGVLIGTLGTIAATTLTDRSRWRRTVSVRWDERRLDAYVAYASAVKEIHALLFRITADDRPGSLSHRIDRDAGLALLAEADAARTKAWEKVLMLGDAAAVTAARDWRQAVRKLEFFALGIATDWERWDGAVRDVDDARDRFYVAARASLTVGGGSVAQSPWLAEVKLAPEQREPSNG
;
A
#
# COMPACT_ATOMS: atom_id res chain seq x y z
N MET A 1 -63.12 -29.25 -22.26
CA MET A 1 -62.64 -28.14 -21.42
C MET A 1 -61.92 -28.62 -20.16
N ASP A 2 -62.02 -29.91 -19.79
CA ASP A 2 -61.37 -30.49 -18.59
C ASP A 2 -59.84 -30.63 -18.69
N THR A 3 -59.29 -30.78 -19.89
CA THR A 3 -57.84 -30.98 -20.10
C THR A 3 -57.01 -29.73 -19.74
N LEU A 4 -57.55 -28.53 -19.97
CA LEU A 4 -56.86 -27.27 -19.66
C LEU A 4 -56.79 -27.04 -18.14
N ILE A 5 -57.88 -27.32 -17.43
CA ILE A 5 -57.96 -27.18 -15.97
C ILE A 5 -57.05 -28.21 -15.29
N ALA A 6 -56.96 -29.43 -15.83
CA ALA A 6 -56.07 -30.47 -15.33
C ALA A 6 -54.56 -30.16 -15.53
N GLN A 7 -54.21 -29.30 -16.50
CA GLN A 7 -52.82 -28.93 -16.81
C GLN A 7 -52.33 -27.67 -16.07
N LEU A 8 -53.24 -26.87 -15.50
CA LEU A 8 -52.88 -25.67 -14.74
C LEU A 8 -51.85 -25.94 -13.62
N PRO A 9 -51.95 -27.00 -12.80
CA PRO A 9 -50.97 -27.27 -11.76
C PRO A 9 -49.56 -27.51 -12.32
N VAL A 10 -49.47 -28.21 -13.45
CA VAL A 10 -48.20 -28.50 -14.13
C VAL A 10 -47.58 -27.22 -14.69
N LEU A 11 -48.37 -26.37 -15.34
CA LEU A 11 -47.90 -25.10 -15.89
C LEU A 11 -47.44 -24.14 -14.78
N ILE A 12 -48.15 -24.09 -13.66
CA ILE A 12 -47.75 -23.32 -12.48
C ILE A 12 -46.42 -23.86 -11.92
N GLY A 13 -46.27 -25.18 -11.80
CA GLY A 13 -45.02 -25.81 -11.35
C GLY A 13 -43.82 -25.47 -12.23
N VAL A 14 -43.98 -25.52 -13.55
CA VAL A 14 -42.92 -25.17 -14.51
C VAL A 14 -42.58 -23.67 -14.45
N LEU A 15 -43.59 -22.81 -14.31
CA LEU A 15 -43.38 -21.36 -14.20
C LEU A 15 -42.61 -21.01 -12.91
N ILE A 16 -42.99 -21.61 -11.77
CA ILE A 16 -42.28 -21.42 -10.51
C ILE A 16 -40.85 -21.97 -10.61
N GLY A 17 -40.67 -23.15 -11.22
CA GLY A 17 -39.35 -23.77 -11.40
C GLY A 17 -38.42 -22.94 -12.27
N THR A 18 -38.92 -22.37 -13.38
CA THR A 18 -38.12 -21.51 -14.27
C THR A 18 -37.78 -20.17 -13.62
N LEU A 19 -38.72 -19.52 -12.93
CA LEU A 19 -38.45 -18.30 -12.17
C LEU A 19 -37.43 -18.53 -11.04
N GLY A 20 -37.58 -19.63 -10.30
CA GLY A 20 -36.62 -20.03 -9.26
C GLY A 20 -35.23 -20.31 -9.82
N THR A 21 -35.16 -20.94 -11.00
CA THR A 21 -33.88 -21.20 -11.70
C THR A 21 -33.23 -19.89 -12.13
N ILE A 22 -33.95 -19.00 -12.81
CA ILE A 22 -33.42 -17.70 -13.26
C ILE A 22 -32.93 -16.87 -12.06
N ALA A 23 -33.68 -16.84 -10.96
CA ALA A 23 -33.28 -16.15 -9.73
C ALA A 23 -32.01 -16.75 -9.10
N ALA A 24 -31.94 -18.08 -9.00
CA ALA A 24 -30.75 -18.77 -8.47
C ALA A 24 -29.51 -18.56 -9.35
N THR A 25 -29.66 -18.61 -10.67
CA THR A 25 -28.56 -18.38 -11.62
C THR A 25 -28.05 -16.95 -11.54
N THR A 26 -28.94 -15.95 -11.52
CA THR A 26 -28.56 -14.53 -11.44
C THR A 26 -27.87 -14.17 -10.12
N LEU A 27 -28.30 -14.73 -8.98
CA LEU A 27 -27.64 -14.57 -7.69
C LEU A 27 -26.23 -15.19 -7.68
N THR A 28 -26.10 -16.39 -8.24
CA THR A 28 -24.82 -17.10 -8.34
C THR A 28 -23.84 -16.36 -9.24
N ASP A 29 -24.28 -15.90 -10.41
CA ASP A 29 -23.47 -15.10 -11.33
C ASP A 29 -23.04 -13.77 -10.73
N ARG A 30 -23.92 -13.10 -9.98
CA ARG A 30 -23.56 -11.85 -9.31
C ARG A 30 -22.52 -12.06 -8.21
N SER A 31 -22.59 -13.17 -7.48
CA SER A 31 -21.58 -13.52 -6.47
C SER A 31 -20.22 -13.84 -7.11
N ARG A 32 -20.22 -14.56 -8.23
CA ARG A 32 -19.01 -14.93 -8.99
C ARG A 32 -18.39 -13.69 -9.63
N TRP A 33 -19.20 -12.84 -10.26
CA TRP A 33 -18.77 -11.55 -10.83
C TRP A 33 -18.14 -10.64 -9.79
N ARG A 34 -18.74 -10.51 -8.61
CA ARG A 34 -18.18 -9.70 -7.52
C ARG A 34 -16.81 -10.20 -7.05
N ARG A 35 -16.61 -11.52 -6.95
CA ARG A 35 -15.32 -12.13 -6.58
C ARG A 35 -14.25 -11.93 -7.65
N THR A 36 -14.59 -12.12 -8.92
CA THR A 36 -13.63 -11.92 -10.02
C THR A 36 -13.24 -10.44 -10.16
N VAL A 37 -14.21 -9.53 -9.99
CA VAL A 37 -13.96 -8.08 -10.01
C VAL A 37 -13.13 -7.63 -8.81
N SER A 38 -13.37 -8.17 -7.61
CA SER A 38 -12.58 -7.83 -6.42
C SER A 38 -11.11 -8.23 -6.59
N VAL A 39 -10.84 -9.45 -7.07
CA VAL A 39 -9.46 -9.92 -7.31
C VAL A 39 -8.70 -9.00 -8.28
N ARG A 40 -9.34 -8.58 -9.37
CA ARG A 40 -8.71 -7.67 -10.34
C ARG A 40 -8.43 -6.27 -9.77
N TRP A 41 -9.29 -5.78 -8.89
CA TRP A 41 -9.06 -4.50 -8.21
C TRP A 41 -7.96 -4.61 -7.16
N ASP A 42 -7.86 -5.74 -6.45
CA ASP A 42 -6.79 -5.99 -5.50
C ASP A 42 -5.43 -6.10 -6.19
N GLU A 43 -5.34 -6.80 -7.33
CA GLU A 43 -4.13 -6.84 -8.16
C GLU A 43 -3.69 -5.44 -8.60
N ARG A 44 -4.62 -4.63 -9.14
CA ARG A 44 -4.31 -3.26 -9.57
C ARG A 44 -3.90 -2.34 -8.42
N ARG A 45 -4.51 -2.54 -7.25
CA ARG A 45 -4.18 -1.80 -6.03
C ARG A 45 -2.79 -2.20 -5.53
N LEU A 46 -2.46 -3.49 -5.53
CA LEU A 46 -1.11 -3.98 -5.22
C LEU A 46 -0.08 -3.37 -6.17
N ASP A 47 -0.33 -3.39 -7.48
CA ASP A 47 0.56 -2.78 -8.47
C ASP A 47 0.79 -1.28 -8.20
N ALA A 48 -0.27 -0.56 -7.83
CA ALA A 48 -0.18 0.86 -7.48
C ALA A 48 0.69 1.09 -6.24
N TYR A 49 0.49 0.29 -5.18
CA TYR A 49 1.27 0.38 -3.95
C TYR A 49 2.75 0.02 -4.17
N VAL A 50 3.02 -1.03 -4.95
CA VAL A 50 4.39 -1.45 -5.27
C VAL A 50 5.10 -0.40 -6.11
N ALA A 51 4.46 0.11 -7.17
CA ALA A 51 5.04 1.15 -8.01
C ALA A 51 5.37 2.41 -7.21
N TYR A 52 4.47 2.82 -6.30
CA TYR A 52 4.69 3.96 -5.43
C TYR A 52 5.84 3.72 -4.45
N ALA A 53 5.84 2.57 -3.77
CA ALA A 53 6.89 2.22 -2.80
C ALA A 53 8.27 2.15 -3.44
N SER A 54 8.37 1.59 -4.65
CA SER A 54 9.62 1.51 -5.40
C SER A 54 10.13 2.90 -5.74
N ALA A 55 9.29 3.79 -6.27
CA ALA A 55 9.70 5.16 -6.60
C ALA A 55 10.13 5.97 -5.37
N VAL A 56 9.42 5.85 -4.24
CA VAL A 56 9.82 6.53 -2.99
C VAL A 56 11.13 5.96 -2.42
N LYS A 57 11.34 4.63 -2.52
CA LYS A 57 12.61 4.01 -2.12
C LYS A 57 13.78 4.44 -3.00
N GLU A 58 13.55 4.59 -4.31
CA GLU A 58 14.56 5.08 -5.24
C GLU A 58 14.99 6.50 -4.90
N ILE A 59 14.02 7.39 -4.65
CA ILE A 59 14.29 8.74 -4.11
C ILE A 59 15.11 8.63 -2.82
N HIS A 60 14.66 7.86 -1.84
CA HIS A 60 15.36 7.70 -0.56
C HIS A 60 16.81 7.21 -0.74
N ALA A 61 17.03 6.23 -1.63
CA ALA A 61 18.36 5.71 -1.94
C ALA A 61 19.24 6.80 -2.59
N LEU A 62 18.72 7.56 -3.55
CA LEU A 62 19.46 8.67 -4.18
C LEU A 62 19.84 9.73 -3.15
N LEU A 63 18.94 10.09 -2.23
CA LEU A 63 19.24 11.05 -1.17
C LEU A 63 20.40 10.60 -0.28
N PHE A 64 20.47 9.30 0.07
CA PHE A 64 21.60 8.74 0.82
C PHE A 64 22.93 8.85 0.05
N ARG A 65 22.88 8.67 -1.28
CA ARG A 65 24.06 8.76 -2.15
C ARG A 65 24.53 10.20 -2.35
N ILE A 66 23.61 11.14 -2.59
CA ILE A 66 23.90 12.57 -2.80
C ILE A 66 24.50 13.19 -1.54
N THR A 67 23.98 12.83 -0.37
CA THR A 67 24.43 13.36 0.94
C THR A 67 25.59 12.57 1.54
N ALA A 68 26.18 11.62 0.80
CA ALA A 68 27.17 10.71 1.37
C ALA A 68 28.46 11.43 1.80
N ASP A 69 28.89 12.46 1.06
CA ASP A 69 30.07 13.25 1.40
C ASP A 69 29.85 14.20 2.59
N ASP A 70 28.60 14.58 2.84
CA ASP A 70 28.24 15.49 3.94
C ASP A 70 28.08 14.76 5.29
N ARG A 71 28.02 13.41 5.27
CA ARG A 71 27.78 12.57 6.45
C ARG A 71 29.04 11.82 6.88
N PRO A 72 29.68 12.19 8.01
CA PRO A 72 30.85 11.48 8.52
C PRO A 72 30.57 9.98 8.69
N GLY A 73 31.44 9.13 8.14
CA GLY A 73 31.30 7.67 8.26
C GLY A 73 30.20 7.04 7.39
N SER A 74 29.59 7.79 6.46
CA SER A 74 28.62 7.23 5.52
C SER A 74 29.18 6.06 4.73
N LEU A 75 28.47 4.93 4.75
CA LEU A 75 28.74 3.74 3.93
C LEU A 75 27.99 3.77 2.58
N SER A 76 27.26 4.84 2.28
CA SER A 76 26.48 4.95 1.05
C SER A 76 27.38 5.13 -0.17
N HIS A 77 27.02 4.49 -1.29
CA HIS A 77 27.72 4.68 -2.56
C HIS A 77 27.56 6.11 -3.06
N ARG A 78 28.65 6.88 -3.00
CA ARG A 78 28.67 8.29 -3.41
C ARG A 78 28.25 8.45 -4.88
N ILE A 79 27.68 9.59 -5.18
CA ILE A 79 27.36 10.03 -6.54
C ILE A 79 27.70 11.51 -6.65
N ASP A 80 28.12 11.93 -7.84
CA ASP A 80 28.21 13.35 -8.15
C ASP A 80 26.87 14.05 -7.87
N ARG A 81 26.91 15.24 -7.27
CA ARG A 81 25.70 15.91 -6.79
C ARG A 81 24.76 16.27 -7.94
N ASP A 82 25.28 16.85 -9.02
CA ASP A 82 24.45 17.28 -10.15
C ASP A 82 23.85 16.08 -10.88
N ALA A 83 24.64 15.02 -11.10
CA ALA A 83 24.14 13.76 -11.63
C ALA A 83 23.07 13.11 -10.73
N GLY A 84 23.28 13.15 -9.42
CA GLY A 84 22.33 12.63 -8.45
C GLY A 84 21.01 13.41 -8.42
N LEU A 85 21.07 14.74 -8.51
CA LEU A 85 19.89 15.60 -8.57
C LEU A 85 19.08 15.39 -9.86
N ALA A 86 19.75 15.13 -10.99
CA ALA A 86 19.06 14.76 -12.23
C ALA A 86 18.27 13.44 -12.08
N LEU A 87 18.90 12.40 -11.54
CA LEU A 87 18.23 11.12 -11.25
C LEU A 87 17.11 11.28 -10.22
N LEU A 88 17.29 12.14 -9.23
CA LEU A 88 16.27 12.45 -8.22
C LEU A 88 15.02 13.06 -8.87
N ALA A 89 15.20 13.95 -9.85
CA ALA A 89 14.08 14.54 -10.58
C ALA A 89 13.31 13.49 -11.41
N GLU A 90 14.01 12.55 -12.04
CA GLU A 90 13.38 11.43 -12.75
C GLU A 90 12.58 10.52 -11.80
N ALA A 91 13.16 10.19 -10.65
CA ALA A 91 12.50 9.38 -9.62
C ALA A 91 11.27 10.09 -9.02
N ASP A 92 11.32 11.42 -8.82
CA ASP A 92 10.15 12.18 -8.36
C ASP A 92 9.03 12.25 -9.40
N ALA A 93 9.38 12.34 -10.69
CA ALA A 93 8.41 12.23 -11.78
C ALA A 93 7.73 10.85 -11.81
N ALA A 94 8.50 9.77 -11.61
CA ALA A 94 7.96 8.42 -11.49
C ALA A 94 7.04 8.26 -10.26
N ARG A 95 7.47 8.78 -9.09
CA ARG A 95 6.65 8.81 -7.86
C ARG A 95 5.34 9.56 -8.08
N THR A 96 5.38 10.69 -8.77
CA THR A 96 4.18 11.49 -9.06
C THR A 96 3.17 10.72 -9.92
N LYS A 97 3.63 10.02 -10.96
CA LYS A 97 2.76 9.13 -11.76
C LYS A 97 2.19 7.97 -10.94
N ALA A 98 3.00 7.38 -10.06
CA ALA A 98 2.56 6.31 -9.17
C ALA A 98 1.55 6.80 -8.12
N TRP A 99 1.72 8.03 -7.63
CA TRP A 99 0.83 8.67 -6.65
C TRP A 99 -0.61 8.78 -7.15
N GLU A 100 -0.82 9.14 -8.42
CA GLU A 100 -2.15 9.20 -9.02
C GLU A 100 -2.88 7.84 -8.95
N LYS A 101 -2.16 6.73 -9.15
CA LYS A 101 -2.73 5.39 -9.02
C LYS A 101 -3.12 5.07 -7.58
N VAL A 102 -2.30 5.49 -6.61
CA VAL A 102 -2.59 5.32 -5.18
C VAL A 102 -3.84 6.11 -4.78
N LEU A 103 -4.00 7.34 -5.28
CA LEU A 103 -5.22 8.14 -5.05
C LEU A 103 -6.49 7.49 -5.61
N MET A 104 -6.38 6.86 -6.80
CA MET A 104 -7.53 6.25 -7.49
C MET A 104 -7.95 4.91 -6.89
N LEU A 105 -6.99 4.11 -6.42
CA LEU A 105 -7.20 2.70 -6.08
C LEU A 105 -7.05 2.40 -4.58
N GLY A 106 -6.30 3.22 -3.86
CA GLY A 106 -6.02 3.02 -2.45
C GLY A 106 -7.18 3.43 -1.55
N ASP A 107 -7.26 2.81 -0.38
CA ASP A 107 -8.15 3.31 0.67
C ASP A 107 -7.56 4.54 1.38
N ALA A 108 -8.39 5.21 2.18
CA ALA A 108 -8.02 6.43 2.87
C ALA A 108 -6.81 6.26 3.81
N ALA A 109 -6.65 5.10 4.45
CA ALA A 109 -5.55 4.83 5.36
C ALA A 109 -4.24 4.67 4.61
N ALA A 110 -4.24 3.91 3.52
CA ALA A 110 -3.07 3.72 2.66
C ALA A 110 -2.66 5.02 1.98
N VAL A 111 -3.62 5.82 1.48
CA VAL A 111 -3.36 7.14 0.89
C VAL A 111 -2.74 8.10 1.91
N THR A 112 -3.24 8.09 3.14
CA THR A 112 -2.70 8.95 4.21
C THR A 112 -1.28 8.53 4.58
N ALA A 113 -1.05 7.24 4.83
CA ALA A 113 0.27 6.73 5.17
C ALA A 113 1.30 6.94 4.03
N ALA A 114 0.88 6.81 2.77
CA ALA A 114 1.72 7.13 1.61
C ALA A 114 2.12 8.61 1.59
N ARG A 115 1.16 9.52 1.84
CA ARG A 115 1.43 10.96 1.94
C ARG A 115 2.45 11.26 3.04
N ASP A 116 2.26 10.68 4.22
CA ASP A 116 3.17 10.83 5.35
C ASP A 116 4.58 10.35 5.00
N TRP A 117 4.69 9.21 4.30
CA TRP A 117 5.99 8.68 3.88
C TRP A 117 6.69 9.60 2.88
N ARG A 118 5.99 10.13 1.88
CA ARG A 118 6.53 11.15 0.97
C ARG A 118 7.00 12.39 1.75
N GLN A 119 6.20 12.87 2.70
CA GLN A 119 6.55 14.05 3.49
C GLN A 119 7.79 13.82 4.36
N ALA A 120 7.93 12.62 4.94
CA ALA A 120 9.12 12.24 5.68
C ALA A 120 10.36 12.23 4.76
N VAL A 121 10.26 11.62 3.57
CA VAL A 121 11.37 11.59 2.59
C VAL A 121 11.75 13.00 2.12
N ARG A 122 10.78 13.91 1.99
CA ARG A 122 11.05 15.31 1.63
C ARG A 122 11.95 16.03 2.63
N LYS A 123 11.93 15.64 3.91
CA LYS A 123 12.85 16.19 4.92
C LYS A 123 14.31 15.87 4.56
N LEU A 124 14.59 14.65 4.10
CA LEU A 124 15.93 14.25 3.65
C LEU A 124 16.35 14.98 2.36
N GLU A 125 15.39 15.31 1.50
CA GLU A 125 15.65 16.06 0.27
C GLU A 125 16.17 17.47 0.54
N PHE A 126 15.73 18.12 1.62
CA PHE A 126 16.27 19.43 2.00
C PHE A 126 17.78 19.39 2.30
N PHE A 127 18.31 18.28 2.83
CA PHE A 127 19.76 18.11 2.99
C PHE A 127 20.47 17.94 1.65
N ALA A 128 19.92 17.12 0.75
CA ALA A 128 20.48 16.92 -0.60
C ALA A 128 20.50 18.21 -1.44
N LEU A 129 19.52 19.10 -1.22
CA LEU A 129 19.45 20.41 -1.86
C LEU A 129 20.30 21.49 -1.14
N GLY A 130 20.94 21.18 -0.01
CA GLY A 130 21.69 22.14 0.79
C GLY A 130 20.82 23.19 1.51
N ILE A 131 19.50 22.98 1.58
CA ILE A 131 18.55 23.84 2.30
C ILE A 131 18.63 23.58 3.81
N ALA A 132 18.74 22.31 4.20
CA ALA A 132 19.00 21.90 5.58
C ALA A 132 20.50 21.63 5.77
N THR A 133 21.05 22.15 6.87
CA THR A 133 22.48 22.06 7.22
C THR A 133 22.72 21.57 8.64
N ASP A 134 21.64 21.33 9.39
CA ASP A 134 21.58 20.76 10.74
C ASP A 134 21.69 19.23 10.68
N TRP A 135 22.86 18.74 10.26
CA TRP A 135 23.14 17.32 10.05
C TRP A 135 22.93 16.45 11.30
N GLU A 136 22.94 17.03 12.50
CA GLU A 136 22.54 16.35 13.74
C GLU A 136 21.10 15.82 13.72
N ARG A 137 20.23 16.40 12.87
CA ARG A 137 18.83 15.95 12.71
C ARG A 137 18.66 14.85 11.67
N TRP A 138 19.70 14.53 10.90
CA TRP A 138 19.64 13.55 9.82
C TRP A 138 19.11 12.18 10.31
N ASP A 139 19.68 11.64 11.38
CA ASP A 139 19.29 10.32 11.90
C ASP A 139 17.85 10.32 12.45
N GLY A 140 17.36 11.45 12.94
CA GLY A 140 15.95 11.62 13.30
C GLY A 140 15.05 11.59 12.07
N ALA A 141 15.42 12.31 11.02
CA ALA A 141 14.67 12.33 9.76
C ALA A 141 14.67 10.96 9.05
N VAL A 142 15.77 10.19 9.13
CA VAL A 142 15.82 8.82 8.61
C VAL A 142 14.86 7.90 9.37
N ARG A 143 14.83 7.98 10.71
CA ARG A 143 13.87 7.24 11.53
C ARG A 143 12.41 7.57 11.18
N ASP A 144 12.10 8.86 11.00
CA ASP A 144 10.77 9.30 10.55
C ASP A 144 10.37 8.66 9.20
N VAL A 145 11.32 8.53 8.27
CA VAL A 145 11.10 7.88 6.96
C VAL A 145 10.82 6.39 7.13
N ASP A 146 11.63 5.70 7.94
CA ASP A 146 11.46 4.26 8.20
C ASP A 146 10.12 3.97 8.88
N ASP A 147 9.72 4.80 9.85
CA ASP A 147 8.44 4.67 10.53
C ASP A 147 7.26 4.93 9.60
N ALA A 148 7.36 5.97 8.76
CA ALA A 148 6.30 6.28 7.79
C ALA A 148 6.17 5.21 6.71
N ARG A 149 7.29 4.64 6.23
CA ARG A 149 7.29 3.49 5.31
C ARG A 149 6.53 2.31 5.89
N ASP A 150 6.85 1.94 7.12
CA ASP A 150 6.26 0.78 7.77
C ASP A 150 4.77 0.97 8.02
N ARG A 151 4.35 2.18 8.40
CA ARG A 151 2.93 2.56 8.48
C ARG A 151 2.24 2.40 7.11
N PHE A 152 2.90 2.80 6.03
CA PHE A 152 2.37 2.58 4.67
C PHE A 152 2.23 1.09 4.34
N TYR A 153 3.21 0.25 4.69
CA TYR A 153 3.11 -1.21 4.46
C TYR A 153 2.01 -1.88 5.27
N VAL A 154 1.82 -1.47 6.52
CA VAL A 154 0.71 -1.96 7.34
C VAL A 154 -0.63 -1.57 6.71
N ALA A 155 -0.79 -0.31 6.32
CA ALA A 155 -2.03 0.17 5.69
C ALA A 155 -2.30 -0.51 4.34
N ALA A 156 -1.27 -0.64 3.48
CA ALA A 156 -1.37 -1.30 2.19
C ALA A 156 -1.77 -2.78 2.31
N ARG A 157 -1.19 -3.52 3.27
CA ARG A 157 -1.55 -4.92 3.56
C ARG A 157 -2.98 -5.05 4.05
N ALA A 158 -3.38 -4.20 5.00
CA ALA A 158 -4.75 -4.18 5.51
C ALA A 158 -5.76 -3.89 4.38
N SER A 159 -5.44 -2.95 3.49
CA SER A 159 -6.22 -2.59 2.31
C SER A 159 -6.44 -3.75 1.34
N LEU A 160 -5.49 -4.68 1.28
CA LEU A 160 -5.53 -5.89 0.43
C LEU A 160 -6.05 -7.11 1.19
N THR A 161 -6.57 -6.92 2.41
CA THR A 161 -7.02 -8.01 3.31
C THR A 161 -5.94 -9.05 3.62
N VAL A 162 -4.66 -8.66 3.49
CA VAL A 162 -3.52 -9.50 3.83
C VAL A 162 -3.34 -9.48 5.35
N GLY A 163 -3.77 -10.55 6.01
CA GLY A 163 -3.68 -10.69 7.46
C GLY A 163 -2.27 -11.02 7.99
N GLY A 164 -2.08 -10.77 9.29
CA GLY A 164 -0.99 -11.29 10.11
C GLY A 164 0.40 -10.66 9.92
N GLY A 165 1.23 -10.80 10.98
CA GLY A 165 2.68 -10.59 10.98
C GLY A 165 3.15 -9.12 10.96
N SER A 166 4.17 -8.82 11.75
CA SER A 166 4.91 -7.57 11.59
C SER A 166 5.78 -7.67 10.32
N VAL A 167 5.65 -6.68 9.45
CA VAL A 167 6.60 -6.43 8.36
C VAL A 167 7.42 -5.16 8.62
N ALA A 168 7.35 -4.66 9.86
CA ALA A 168 8.10 -3.49 10.27
C ALA A 168 9.59 -3.76 10.10
N GLN A 169 10.26 -2.81 9.48
CA GLN A 169 11.70 -2.78 9.30
C GLN A 169 12.33 -1.74 10.25
N SER A 170 11.55 -0.77 10.72
CA SER A 170 11.90 0.12 11.82
C SER A 170 11.88 -0.64 13.15
N PRO A 171 12.96 -0.56 13.95
CA PRO A 171 13.02 -1.18 15.28
C PRO A 171 11.89 -0.71 16.20
N TRP A 172 11.57 0.59 16.18
CA TRP A 172 10.54 1.16 17.07
C TRP A 172 9.15 0.60 16.78
N LEU A 173 8.76 0.53 15.49
CA LEU A 173 7.48 -0.06 15.11
C LEU A 173 7.45 -1.58 15.29
N ALA A 174 8.57 -2.26 15.13
CA ALA A 174 8.67 -3.68 15.43
C ALA A 174 8.36 -3.94 16.92
N GLU A 175 8.96 -3.17 17.83
CA GLU A 175 8.71 -3.25 19.28
C GLU A 175 7.25 -2.93 19.65
N VAL A 176 6.68 -1.84 19.11
CA VAL A 176 5.28 -1.44 19.38
C VAL A 176 4.28 -2.51 18.95
N LYS A 177 4.53 -3.18 17.81
CA LYS A 177 3.66 -4.25 17.29
C LYS A 177 3.79 -5.57 18.06
N LEU A 178 4.93 -5.83 18.69
CA LEU A 178 5.14 -7.02 19.55
C LEU A 178 4.46 -6.87 20.93
N ALA A 179 4.19 -5.63 21.36
CA ALA A 179 3.76 -5.32 22.73
C ALA A 179 2.26 -5.50 23.14
N PRO A 180 1.27 -5.95 22.33
CA PRO A 180 -0.09 -6.07 22.87
C PRO A 180 -0.35 -7.34 23.71
N GLU A 181 0.34 -8.45 23.46
CA GLU A 181 -0.04 -9.77 24.02
C GLU A 181 1.06 -10.48 24.82
N GLN A 182 2.30 -9.98 24.78
CA GLN A 182 3.45 -10.59 25.49
C GLN A 182 3.72 -9.98 26.87
N ARG A 183 2.75 -9.27 27.45
CA ARG A 183 2.79 -8.74 28.83
C ARG A 183 2.09 -9.69 29.80
N GLU A 184 2.54 -10.94 29.89
CA GLU A 184 2.38 -11.66 31.16
C GLU A 184 3.71 -11.58 31.90
N PRO A 185 3.72 -11.22 33.20
CA PRO A 185 4.93 -11.37 33.99
C PRO A 185 5.18 -12.86 34.15
N SER A 186 6.26 -13.35 33.53
CA SER A 186 6.88 -14.61 33.94
C SER A 186 7.35 -14.43 35.37
N ASN A 187 6.49 -14.76 36.33
CA ASN A 187 6.85 -15.02 37.71
C ASN A 187 7.70 -16.31 37.69
N GLY A 188 8.98 -16.16 38.02
CA GLY A 188 9.96 -17.24 38.12
C GLY A 188 11.31 -16.69 38.52
#